data_AF-A0A109FIE5-F1
#
_entry.id   AF-A0A109FIE5-F1
#
_cell.length_a   1.000
_cell.length_b   1.000
_cell.length_c   1.000
_cell.angle_alpha   90.00
_cell.angle_beta   90.00
_cell.angle_gamma   90.00
#
_symmetry.space_group_name_H-M   'P 1'
#
loop_
_entity.id
_entity.type
_entity.pdbx_description
1 polymer ?
#
loop_
_entity_poly.entity_id
_entity_poly.type
_entity_poly.pdbx_seq_one_letter_code
_entity_poly.pdbx_strand_id
1 'polypeptide(L)'
;PPAPTSTFADAEKIATAKHVAGRAFELETLRLAHEAAVRNGAGAFVALDVEAWEFDHDLLLEFGWSILEYVKDEKTGKVTERRETQHVVVKENARRRNRKFAPDARDHFDFGRSITLPQQTIFHLLSGLFSALSANQPLFLVFHDPRMDLSALRRLGFDTSRDFQNDLRKLGSFEKTSGGEHGVWIVDTQALFSGWLKRKSQIGLERACKEIELSTKRLHNAGNDARYTLDLFEHMMDRKNAPAPASTLVKFLDDRAAADAAARQKRLETGA
;
A
#
# COMPACT_ATOMS: atom_id res chain seq x y z
N PRO A 1 19.10 32.65 -27.87
CA PRO A 1 19.03 31.61 -26.81
C PRO A 1 17.66 31.63 -26.13
N PRO A 2 16.96 30.49 -26.01
CA PRO A 2 15.72 30.45 -25.21
C PRO A 2 16.05 30.87 -23.78
N ALA A 3 15.16 31.68 -23.18
CA ALA A 3 15.32 32.15 -21.81
C ALA A 3 15.45 30.95 -20.85
N PRO A 4 16.31 31.02 -19.83
CA PRO A 4 16.56 29.91 -18.90
C PRO A 4 15.28 29.40 -18.22
N THR A 5 14.21 30.21 -18.12
CA THR A 5 12.92 29.81 -17.54
C THR A 5 12.16 28.77 -18.36
N SER A 6 12.27 28.75 -19.70
CA SER A 6 11.53 27.76 -20.50
C SER A 6 12.09 26.34 -20.38
N THR A 7 13.40 26.21 -20.16
CA THR A 7 14.08 24.91 -20.05
C THR A 7 13.78 24.20 -18.72
N PHE A 8 13.59 24.95 -17.63
CA PHE A 8 13.18 24.38 -16.33
C PHE A 8 11.75 23.84 -16.34
N ALA A 9 10.81 24.59 -16.94
CA ALA A 9 9.41 24.15 -17.04
C ALA A 9 9.28 22.84 -17.85
N ASP A 10 10.06 22.69 -18.91
CA ASP A 10 10.08 21.45 -19.70
C ASP A 10 10.73 20.29 -18.93
N ALA A 11 11.80 20.55 -18.18
CA ALA A 11 12.41 19.53 -17.32
C ALA A 11 11.46 19.02 -16.23
N GLU A 12 10.65 19.89 -15.62
CA GLU A 12 9.67 19.50 -14.60
C GLU A 12 8.51 18.68 -15.17
N LYS A 13 8.01 19.07 -16.35
CA LYS A 13 7.02 18.27 -17.09
C LYS A 13 7.56 16.88 -17.40
N ILE A 14 8.81 16.80 -17.88
CA ILE A 14 9.49 15.53 -18.15
C ILE A 14 9.64 14.71 -16.86
N ALA A 15 10.06 15.31 -15.74
CA ALA A 15 10.21 14.62 -14.47
C ALA A 15 8.86 14.07 -13.95
N THR A 16 7.79 14.85 -14.07
CA THR A 16 6.44 14.43 -13.69
C THR A 16 5.94 13.30 -14.58
N ALA A 17 6.11 13.41 -15.91
CA ALA A 17 5.74 12.36 -16.85
C ALA A 17 6.52 11.06 -16.59
N LYS A 18 7.83 11.15 -16.34
CA LYS A 18 8.67 10.00 -15.95
C LYS A 18 8.20 9.37 -14.64
N HIS A 19 7.85 10.17 -13.64
CA HIS A 19 7.31 9.67 -12.38
C HIS A 19 6.02 8.89 -12.61
N VAL A 20 5.04 9.48 -13.30
CA VAL A 20 3.75 8.83 -13.60
C VAL A 20 3.95 7.55 -14.42
N ALA A 21 4.83 7.58 -15.43
CA ALA A 21 5.15 6.40 -16.23
C ALA A 21 5.76 5.27 -15.37
N GLY A 22 6.64 5.61 -14.43
CA GLY A 22 7.19 4.64 -13.47
C GLY A 22 6.11 3.99 -12.61
N ARG A 23 5.16 4.78 -12.09
CA ARG A 23 4.03 4.27 -11.30
C ARG A 23 3.07 3.41 -12.13
N ALA A 24 2.83 3.79 -13.38
CA ALA A 24 2.03 2.99 -14.30
C ALA A 24 2.70 1.64 -14.62
N PHE A 25 4.03 1.62 -14.74
CA PHE A 25 4.80 0.39 -14.92
C PHE A 25 4.71 -0.52 -13.68
N GLU A 26 4.82 0.02 -12.46
CA GLU A 26 4.65 -0.74 -11.22
C GLU A 26 3.24 -1.35 -11.11
N LEU A 27 2.21 -0.57 -11.43
CA LEU A 27 0.81 -1.05 -11.50
C LEU A 27 0.66 -2.19 -12.50
N GLU A 28 1.20 -2.04 -13.70
CA GLU A 28 1.12 -3.06 -14.74
C GLU A 28 1.84 -4.36 -14.34
N THR A 29 3.00 -4.22 -13.70
CA THR A 29 3.77 -5.35 -13.18
C THR A 29 2.96 -6.14 -12.15
N LEU A 30 2.29 -5.45 -11.23
CA LEU A 30 1.44 -6.11 -10.23
C LEU A 30 0.16 -6.67 -10.80
N ARG A 31 -0.45 -6.04 -11.81
CA ARG A 31 -1.59 -6.62 -12.54
C ARG A 31 -1.25 -7.97 -13.15
N LEU A 32 -0.07 -8.08 -13.78
CA LEU A 32 0.41 -9.35 -14.33
C LEU A 32 0.63 -10.40 -13.24
N ALA A 33 1.23 -10.02 -12.11
CA ALA A 33 1.42 -10.92 -10.97
C ALA A 33 0.09 -11.38 -10.37
N HIS A 34 -0.87 -10.47 -10.19
CA HIS A 34 -2.22 -10.77 -9.71
C HIS A 34 -2.98 -11.68 -10.67
N GLU A 35 -2.97 -11.40 -11.98
CA GLU A 35 -3.57 -12.28 -13.00
C GLU A 35 -2.92 -13.66 -13.05
N ALA A 36 -1.62 -13.77 -12.82
CA ALA A 36 -0.94 -15.05 -12.69
C ALA A 36 -1.40 -15.80 -11.43
N ALA A 37 -1.55 -15.11 -10.30
CA ALA A 37 -2.07 -15.69 -9.06
C ALA A 37 -3.51 -16.20 -9.23
N VAL A 38 -4.40 -15.40 -9.81
CA VAL A 38 -5.80 -15.78 -10.11
C VAL A 38 -5.88 -17.02 -11.00
N ARG A 39 -5.02 -17.11 -12.03
CA ARG A 39 -5.04 -18.23 -12.99
C ARG A 39 -4.38 -19.49 -12.45
N ASN A 40 -3.29 -19.34 -11.70
CA ASN A 40 -2.39 -20.45 -11.37
C ASN A 40 -2.38 -20.82 -9.88
N GLY A 41 -3.02 -20.03 -9.01
CA GLY A 41 -3.01 -20.24 -7.56
C GLY A 41 -1.62 -20.10 -6.94
N ALA A 42 -0.84 -19.13 -7.45
CA ALA A 42 0.52 -18.83 -7.00
C ALA A 42 0.66 -17.31 -6.78
N GLY A 43 0.42 -16.87 -5.54
CA GLY A 43 0.58 -15.50 -5.09
C GLY A 43 -0.27 -15.19 -3.86
N ALA A 44 0.35 -14.48 -2.91
CA ALA A 44 -0.31 -13.98 -1.71
C ALA A 44 -0.14 -12.46 -1.59
N PHE A 45 -1.21 -11.77 -1.23
CA PHE A 45 -1.27 -10.34 -1.02
C PHE A 45 -1.72 -10.09 0.41
N VAL A 46 -0.91 -9.38 1.19
CA VAL A 46 -1.22 -9.06 2.59
C VAL A 46 -1.18 -7.56 2.74
N ALA A 47 -2.35 -6.93 2.83
CA ALA A 47 -2.42 -5.56 3.25
C ALA A 47 -2.12 -5.47 4.75
N LEU A 48 -1.28 -4.53 5.16
CA LEU A 48 -0.91 -4.31 6.56
C LEU A 48 -1.00 -2.81 6.87
N ASP A 49 -1.54 -2.51 8.05
CA ASP A 49 -1.64 -1.15 8.57
C ASP A 49 -1.33 -1.15 10.08
N VAL A 50 -0.78 -0.04 10.58
CA VAL A 50 -0.37 0.14 11.98
C VAL A 50 -0.82 1.49 12.50
N GLU A 51 -1.41 1.47 13.70
CA GLU A 51 -1.63 2.69 14.50
C GLU A 51 -0.54 2.82 15.56
N ALA A 52 -0.01 4.03 15.73
CA ALA A 52 0.95 4.40 16.75
C ALA A 52 0.39 5.53 17.63
N TRP A 53 0.96 5.70 18.82
CA TRP A 53 0.47 6.73 19.73
C TRP A 53 0.78 8.13 19.22
N GLU A 54 -0.23 8.99 19.16
CA GLU A 54 -0.15 10.34 18.57
C GLU A 54 0.84 11.29 19.24
N PHE A 55 1.37 10.95 20.41
CA PHE A 55 2.40 11.71 21.13
C PHE A 55 3.79 11.05 21.09
N ASP A 56 3.86 9.78 20.73
CA ASP A 56 5.11 9.05 20.55
C ASP A 56 4.89 7.90 19.57
N HIS A 57 5.29 8.13 18.32
CA HIS A 57 5.13 7.17 17.23
C HIS A 57 5.97 5.89 17.40
N ASP A 58 6.82 5.85 18.43
CA ASP A 58 7.57 4.66 18.81
C ASP A 58 6.69 3.65 19.57
N LEU A 59 5.60 4.13 20.16
CA LEU A 59 4.66 3.33 20.94
C LEU A 59 3.53 2.82 20.05
N LEU A 60 3.77 1.65 19.46
CA LEU A 60 2.81 0.94 18.62
C LEU A 60 1.56 0.56 19.40
N LEU A 61 0.40 0.85 18.84
CA LEU A 61 -0.90 0.65 19.47
C LEU A 61 -1.66 -0.53 18.89
N GLU A 62 -1.73 -0.61 17.57
CA GLU A 62 -2.54 -1.59 16.85
C GLU A 62 -1.81 -2.07 15.60
N PHE A 63 -2.05 -3.32 15.23
CA PHE A 63 -1.68 -3.89 13.94
C PHE A 63 -2.94 -4.45 13.31
N GLY A 64 -3.10 -4.23 12.02
CA GLY A 64 -4.12 -4.88 11.23
C GLY A 64 -3.53 -5.47 9.97
N TRP A 65 -4.07 -6.60 9.56
CA TRP A 65 -3.73 -7.16 8.26
C TRP A 65 -4.94 -7.82 7.60
N SER A 66 -4.96 -7.78 6.27
CA SER A 66 -5.93 -8.45 5.44
C SER A 66 -5.22 -9.27 4.38
N ILE A 67 -5.54 -10.55 4.29
CA ILE A 67 -4.90 -11.54 3.44
C ILE A 67 -5.82 -11.84 2.26
N LEU A 68 -5.22 -11.94 1.07
CA LEU A 68 -5.77 -12.55 -0.12
C LEU A 68 -4.74 -13.52 -0.68
N GLU A 69 -5.03 -14.81 -0.61
CA GLU A 69 -4.21 -15.87 -1.16
C GLU A 69 -4.98 -16.62 -2.24
N TYR A 70 -4.34 -16.85 -3.39
CA TYR A 70 -4.88 -17.71 -4.43
C TYR A 70 -4.25 -19.08 -4.31
N VAL A 71 -5.05 -20.10 -4.00
CA VAL A 71 -4.59 -21.48 -3.79
C VAL A 71 -5.11 -22.39 -4.88
N LYS A 72 -4.22 -23.14 -5.54
CA LYS A 72 -4.58 -24.17 -6.51
C LYS A 72 -4.75 -25.52 -5.83
N ASP A 73 -5.92 -26.13 -6.01
CA ASP A 73 -6.14 -27.52 -5.63
C ASP A 73 -5.40 -28.44 -6.60
N GLU A 74 -4.47 -29.25 -6.10
CA GLU A 74 -3.61 -30.10 -6.94
C GLU A 74 -4.37 -31.24 -7.66
N LYS A 75 -5.52 -31.68 -7.12
CA LYS A 75 -6.30 -32.79 -7.68
C LYS A 75 -7.22 -32.32 -8.80
N THR A 76 -7.87 -31.18 -8.60
CA THR A 76 -8.89 -30.63 -9.50
C THR A 76 -8.33 -29.55 -10.42
N GLY A 77 -7.16 -29.00 -10.11
CA GLY A 77 -6.57 -27.85 -10.81
C GLY A 77 -7.30 -26.53 -10.56
N LYS A 78 -8.37 -26.52 -9.76
CA LYS A 78 -9.18 -25.33 -9.50
C LYS A 78 -8.43 -24.38 -8.57
N VAL A 79 -8.43 -23.09 -8.92
CA VAL A 79 -7.93 -22.03 -8.04
C VAL A 79 -9.08 -21.48 -7.19
N THR A 80 -8.82 -21.30 -5.90
CA THR A 80 -9.75 -20.70 -4.94
C THR A 80 -9.07 -19.58 -4.17
N GLU A 81 -9.85 -18.56 -3.80
CA GLU A 81 -9.39 -17.48 -2.93
C GLU A 81 -9.52 -17.88 -1.46
N ARG A 82 -8.52 -17.55 -0.66
CA ARG A 82 -8.58 -17.56 0.80
C ARG A 82 -8.38 -16.14 1.31
N ARG A 83 -9.28 -15.71 2.20
CA ARG A 83 -9.29 -14.37 2.76
C ARG A 83 -9.41 -14.44 4.27
N GLU A 84 -8.64 -13.59 4.93
CA GLU A 84 -8.69 -13.42 6.38
C GLU A 84 -8.33 -11.97 6.71
N THR A 85 -9.03 -11.38 7.66
CA THR A 85 -8.70 -10.05 8.19
C THR A 85 -8.59 -10.16 9.70
N GLN A 86 -7.51 -9.64 10.26
CA GLN A 86 -7.28 -9.64 11.70
C GLN A 86 -6.91 -8.25 12.18
N HIS A 87 -7.41 -7.91 13.36
CA HIS A 87 -7.05 -6.71 14.10
C HIS A 87 -6.45 -7.08 15.45
N VAL A 88 -5.30 -6.52 15.80
CA VAL A 88 -4.57 -6.79 17.03
C VAL A 88 -4.24 -5.50 17.76
N VAL A 89 -4.60 -5.45 19.04
CA VAL A 89 -4.18 -4.40 19.97
C VAL A 89 -2.88 -4.82 20.65
N VAL A 90 -1.88 -3.94 20.65
CA VAL A 90 -0.59 -4.15 21.30
C VAL A 90 -0.76 -4.08 22.82
N LYS A 91 -0.51 -5.20 23.51
CA LYS A 91 -0.77 -5.38 24.95
C LYS A 91 -0.04 -4.37 25.81
N GLU A 92 1.22 -4.10 25.50
CA GLU A 92 2.12 -3.20 26.24
C GLU A 92 1.59 -1.77 26.27
N ASN A 93 0.94 -1.34 25.18
CA ASN A 93 0.40 0.01 25.02
C ASN A 93 -1.13 0.05 25.02
N ALA A 94 -1.81 -1.02 25.45
CA ALA A 94 -3.26 -1.15 25.38
C ALA A 94 -4.03 -0.08 26.19
N ARG A 95 -3.37 0.62 27.12
CA ARG A 95 -3.96 1.75 27.88
C ARG A 95 -3.87 3.10 27.17
N ARG A 96 -3.04 3.21 26.13
CA ARG A 96 -2.88 4.43 25.33
C ARG A 96 -3.94 4.46 24.24
N ARG A 97 -4.48 5.65 23.97
CA ARG A 97 -5.49 5.92 22.94
C ARG A 97 -5.15 7.22 22.23
N ASN A 98 -5.42 7.27 20.94
CA ASN A 98 -5.37 8.49 20.13
C ASN A 98 -6.69 9.24 20.32
N ARG A 99 -6.67 10.57 20.50
CA ARG A 99 -7.90 11.37 20.64
C ARG A 99 -7.72 12.82 20.20
N LYS A 100 -6.51 13.34 20.32
CA LYS A 100 -6.24 14.78 20.17
C LYS A 100 -5.93 15.17 18.73
N PHE A 101 -5.17 14.34 18.04
CA PHE A 101 -4.63 14.58 16.70
C PHE A 101 -5.01 13.47 15.72
N ALA A 102 -5.20 12.24 16.19
CA ALA A 102 -5.70 11.12 15.40
C ALA A 102 -7.02 10.58 16.00
N PRO A 103 -7.99 10.18 15.16
CA PRO A 103 -9.17 9.46 15.61
C PRO A 103 -8.82 8.11 16.27
N ASP A 104 -9.78 7.54 16.99
CA ASP A 104 -9.64 6.24 17.66
C ASP A 104 -10.87 5.40 17.38
N ALA A 105 -10.68 4.39 16.52
CA ALA A 105 -11.68 3.39 16.19
C ALA A 105 -11.24 1.98 16.61
N ARG A 106 -10.28 1.86 17.54
CA ARG A 106 -9.70 0.58 17.99
C ARG A 106 -10.73 -0.48 18.33
N ASP A 107 -11.78 -0.05 19.04
CA ASP A 107 -12.79 -0.94 19.60
C ASP A 107 -13.90 -1.26 18.56
N HIS A 108 -13.71 -0.88 17.28
CA HIS A 108 -14.68 -0.99 16.20
C HIS A 108 -14.13 -1.73 14.98
N PHE A 109 -13.60 -2.94 15.18
CA PHE A 109 -13.19 -3.82 14.10
C PHE A 109 -14.40 -4.50 13.43
N ASP A 110 -14.51 -4.38 12.11
CA ASP A 110 -15.72 -4.75 11.36
C ASP A 110 -15.71 -6.17 10.82
N PHE A 111 -14.54 -6.79 10.76
CA PHE A 111 -14.33 -8.05 10.04
C PHE A 111 -14.04 -9.22 10.98
N GLY A 112 -14.32 -9.08 12.27
CA GLY A 112 -14.14 -10.14 13.24
C GLY A 112 -14.02 -9.63 14.68
N ARG A 113 -13.06 -10.17 15.42
CA ARG A 113 -12.79 -9.77 16.81
C ARG A 113 -11.37 -9.25 16.94
N SER A 114 -11.22 -8.09 17.56
CA SER A 114 -9.94 -7.58 18.01
C SER A 114 -9.36 -8.54 19.06
N ILE A 115 -8.09 -8.89 18.93
CA ILE A 115 -7.35 -9.63 19.96
C ILE A 115 -6.27 -8.74 20.56
N THR A 116 -5.89 -8.99 21.81
CA THR A 116 -4.81 -8.26 22.46
C THR A 116 -3.61 -9.17 22.65
N LEU A 117 -2.48 -8.82 22.04
CA LEU A 117 -1.27 -9.65 22.04
C LEU A 117 -0.04 -8.84 22.45
N PRO A 118 0.93 -9.45 23.15
CA PRO A 118 2.25 -8.86 23.36
C PRO A 118 2.96 -8.62 22.02
N GLN A 119 3.78 -7.56 21.92
CA GLN A 119 4.56 -7.25 20.71
C GLN A 119 5.35 -8.47 20.21
N GLN A 120 6.03 -9.20 21.10
CA GLN A 120 6.78 -10.41 20.71
C GLN A 120 5.90 -11.48 20.05
N THR A 121 4.64 -11.61 20.49
CA THR A 121 3.71 -12.56 19.88
C THR A 121 3.26 -12.08 18.49
N ILE A 122 3.05 -10.77 18.31
CA ILE A 122 2.76 -10.18 17.00
C ILE A 122 3.92 -10.42 16.03
N PHE A 123 5.17 -10.25 16.49
CA PHE A 123 6.36 -10.58 15.70
C PHE A 123 6.34 -12.02 15.20
N HIS A 124 6.18 -13.00 16.10
CA HIS A 124 6.17 -14.41 15.71
C HIS A 124 5.00 -14.76 14.77
N LEU A 125 3.83 -14.17 15.00
CA LEU A 125 2.66 -14.39 14.12
C LEU A 125 2.92 -13.86 12.71
N LEU A 126 3.36 -12.60 12.58
CA LEU A 126 3.66 -12.00 11.29
C LEU A 126 4.84 -12.71 10.60
N SER A 127 5.88 -13.09 11.35
CA SER A 127 7.02 -13.82 10.80
C SER A 127 6.60 -15.19 10.27
N GLY A 128 5.85 -15.96 11.05
CA GLY A 128 5.31 -17.25 10.60
C GLY A 128 4.36 -17.11 9.41
N LEU A 129 3.50 -16.09 9.42
CA LEU A 129 2.60 -15.77 8.30
C LEU A 129 3.40 -15.45 7.03
N PHE A 130 4.40 -14.57 7.12
CA PHE A 130 5.20 -14.17 5.96
C PHE A 130 5.98 -15.35 5.41
N SER A 131 6.61 -16.15 6.27
CA SER A 131 7.32 -17.36 5.86
C SER A 131 6.40 -18.39 5.20
N ALA A 132 5.19 -18.60 5.75
CA ALA A 132 4.24 -19.54 5.17
C ALA A 132 3.75 -19.09 3.79
N LEU A 133 3.39 -17.80 3.65
CA LEU A 133 2.87 -17.26 2.40
C LEU A 133 3.94 -17.07 1.32
N SER A 134 5.21 -16.89 1.70
CA SER A 134 6.33 -16.70 0.76
C SER A 134 7.10 -18.00 0.42
N ALA A 135 6.71 -19.13 1.03
CA ALA A 135 7.45 -20.39 0.93
C ALA A 135 7.58 -20.93 -0.50
N ASN A 136 6.52 -20.82 -1.30
CA ASN A 136 6.46 -21.38 -2.67
C ASN A 136 5.94 -20.40 -3.72
N GLN A 137 5.76 -19.13 -3.34
CA GLN A 137 5.17 -18.09 -4.18
C GLN A 137 5.57 -16.71 -3.66
N PRO A 138 5.58 -15.67 -4.51
CA PRO A 138 5.87 -14.32 -4.04
C PRO A 138 4.78 -13.86 -3.06
N LEU A 139 5.22 -13.21 -1.99
CA LEU A 139 4.35 -12.49 -1.06
C LEU A 139 4.44 -10.99 -1.35
N PHE A 140 3.30 -10.34 -1.49
CA PHE A 140 3.19 -8.90 -1.65
C PHE A 140 2.62 -8.28 -0.37
N LEU A 141 3.43 -7.53 0.36
CA LEU A 141 2.99 -6.71 1.49
C LEU A 141 2.48 -5.38 0.96
N VAL A 142 1.18 -5.15 1.08
CA VAL A 142 0.45 -4.02 0.52
C VAL A 142 0.23 -2.97 1.61
N PHE A 143 0.63 -1.74 1.35
CA PHE A 143 0.49 -0.62 2.28
C PHE A 143 -0.22 0.54 1.61
N HIS A 144 -0.72 1.47 2.40
CA HIS A 144 -1.16 2.78 1.93
C HIS A 144 -0.26 3.85 2.53
N ASP A 145 0.91 4.08 1.91
CA ASP A 145 2.09 4.72 2.53
C ASP A 145 2.91 3.81 3.47
N PRO A 146 3.91 3.05 2.99
CA PRO A 146 4.60 2.06 3.81
C PRO A 146 5.54 2.65 4.88
N ARG A 147 5.74 3.97 4.95
CA ARG A 147 6.82 4.57 5.76
C ARG A 147 6.68 4.28 7.25
N MET A 148 5.46 4.45 7.78
CA MET A 148 5.15 4.21 9.18
C MET A 148 5.10 2.72 9.49
N ASP A 149 4.47 1.92 8.62
CA ASP A 149 4.36 0.47 8.80
C ASP A 149 5.72 -0.22 8.79
N LEU A 150 6.60 0.13 7.84
CA LEU A 150 7.96 -0.42 7.80
C LEU A 150 8.78 0.01 9.02
N SER A 151 8.54 1.21 9.57
CA SER A 151 9.15 1.62 10.84
C SER A 151 8.66 0.76 11.99
N ALA A 152 7.35 0.48 12.05
CA ALA A 152 6.77 -0.40 13.05
C ALA A 152 7.26 -1.85 12.94
N LEU A 153 7.37 -2.40 11.73
CA LEU A 153 7.91 -3.75 11.50
C LEU A 153 9.37 -3.85 11.93
N ARG A 154 10.21 -2.83 11.66
CA ARG A 154 11.60 -2.81 12.19
C ARG A 154 11.64 -2.82 13.72
N ARG A 155 10.78 -2.03 14.36
CA ARG A 155 10.67 -2.00 15.83
C ARG A 155 10.18 -3.33 16.40
N LEU A 156 9.34 -4.03 15.65
CA LEU A 156 8.83 -5.35 16.00
C LEU A 156 9.90 -6.44 15.89
N GLY A 157 10.95 -6.21 15.08
CA GLY A 157 12.11 -7.11 14.96
C GLY A 157 12.45 -7.55 13.53
N PHE A 158 11.74 -7.06 12.51
CA PHE A 158 12.02 -7.39 11.11
C PHE A 158 13.20 -6.59 10.55
N ASP A 159 14.08 -7.24 9.77
CA ASP A 159 15.05 -6.51 8.95
C ASP A 159 14.43 -6.18 7.59
N THR A 160 13.58 -5.15 7.57
CA THR A 160 12.86 -4.75 6.35
C THR A 160 13.78 -4.32 5.20
N SER A 161 15.07 -4.07 5.47
CA SER A 161 16.05 -3.64 4.47
C SER A 161 16.67 -4.82 3.72
N ARG A 162 16.77 -5.96 4.42
CA ARG A 162 17.34 -7.20 3.90
C ARG A 162 16.26 -8.15 3.41
N ASP A 163 15.18 -8.27 4.18
CA ASP A 163 14.19 -9.33 4.01
C ASP A 163 13.13 -8.93 2.96
N PHE A 164 12.94 -7.63 2.70
CA PHE A 164 11.88 -7.12 1.81
C PHE A 164 12.43 -6.38 0.58
N GLN A 165 11.82 -6.61 -0.57
CA GLN A 165 12.14 -5.99 -1.85
C GLN A 165 11.19 -4.82 -2.13
N ASN A 166 11.72 -3.65 -2.49
CA ASN A 166 10.93 -2.45 -2.78
C ASN A 166 10.91 -2.05 -4.26
N ASP A 167 11.77 -2.67 -5.08
CA ASP A 167 11.89 -2.34 -6.50
C ASP A 167 11.13 -3.34 -7.36
N LEU A 168 9.82 -3.12 -7.52
CA LEU A 168 8.92 -3.98 -8.30
C LEU A 168 9.39 -4.20 -9.75
N ARG A 169 10.27 -3.35 -10.30
CA ARG A 169 10.87 -3.56 -11.63
C ARG A 169 11.72 -4.82 -11.70
N LYS A 170 12.13 -5.37 -10.56
CA LYS A 170 12.90 -6.61 -10.44
C LYS A 170 12.05 -7.86 -10.31
N LEU A 171 10.72 -7.74 -10.22
CA LEU A 171 9.81 -8.88 -9.99
C LEU A 171 9.94 -9.95 -11.09
N GLY A 172 10.17 -9.54 -12.35
CA GLY A 172 10.35 -10.45 -13.49
C GLY A 172 11.78 -10.97 -13.69
N SER A 173 12.78 -10.41 -13.00
CA SER A 173 14.19 -10.84 -13.10
C SER A 173 14.61 -11.84 -12.02
N PHE A 174 13.69 -12.20 -11.12
CA PHE A 174 13.92 -13.23 -10.12
C PHE A 174 13.89 -14.62 -10.77
N GLU A 175 15.00 -14.97 -11.42
CA GLU A 175 15.38 -16.37 -11.50
C GLU A 175 15.60 -16.88 -10.09
N LYS A 176 15.09 -18.10 -9.83
CA LYS A 176 15.21 -18.86 -8.58
C LYS A 176 16.57 -18.60 -7.93
N THR A 177 16.60 -17.72 -6.92
CA THR A 177 17.75 -17.66 -6.03
C THR A 177 17.86 -19.03 -5.40
N SER A 178 19.05 -19.62 -5.51
CA SER A 178 19.41 -20.93 -5.01
C SER A 178 19.15 -21.01 -3.51
N GLY A 179 17.92 -21.37 -3.12
CA GLY A 179 17.42 -21.27 -1.74
C GLY A 179 15.92 -21.44 -1.58
N GLY A 180 15.11 -21.26 -2.64
CA GLY A 180 13.69 -21.64 -2.62
C GLY A 180 12.71 -20.58 -2.09
N GLU A 181 13.18 -19.40 -1.67
CA GLU A 181 12.30 -18.31 -1.23
C GLU A 181 11.90 -17.41 -2.40
N HIS A 182 10.60 -17.25 -2.64
CA HIS A 182 10.05 -16.47 -3.75
C HIS A 182 10.00 -14.95 -3.50
N GLY A 183 10.55 -14.51 -2.35
CA GLY A 183 10.72 -13.11 -1.96
C GLY A 183 9.46 -12.43 -1.40
N VAL A 184 9.67 -11.46 -0.51
CA VAL A 184 8.63 -10.58 0.03
C VAL A 184 8.77 -9.20 -0.62
N TRP A 185 7.68 -8.68 -1.18
CA TRP A 185 7.66 -7.46 -2.00
C TRP A 185 6.80 -6.39 -1.35
N ILE A 186 7.34 -5.19 -1.20
CA ILE A 186 6.61 -4.02 -0.71
C ILE A 186 5.83 -3.40 -1.86
N VAL A 187 4.54 -3.19 -1.64
CA VAL A 187 3.61 -2.55 -2.56
C VAL A 187 3.01 -1.33 -1.87
N ASP A 188 3.15 -0.15 -2.48
CA ASP A 188 2.54 1.08 -2.00
C ASP A 188 1.32 1.43 -2.87
N THR A 189 0.12 1.31 -2.30
CA THR A 189 -1.11 1.63 -3.02
C THR A 189 -1.21 3.11 -3.40
N GLN A 190 -0.54 4.06 -2.72
CA GLN A 190 -0.50 5.45 -3.20
C GLN A 190 0.29 5.58 -4.49
N ALA A 191 1.41 4.86 -4.60
CA ALA A 191 2.18 4.77 -5.84
C ALA A 191 1.35 4.13 -6.95
N LEU A 192 0.67 3.01 -6.69
CA LEU A 192 -0.21 2.36 -7.67
C LEU A 192 -1.36 3.26 -8.09
N PHE A 193 -1.97 3.97 -7.14
CA PHE A 193 -3.08 4.88 -7.39
C PHE A 193 -2.66 6.06 -8.26
N SER A 194 -1.45 6.58 -8.08
CA SER A 194 -0.85 7.55 -9.01
C SER A 194 -0.76 7.01 -10.45
N GLY A 195 -0.30 5.76 -10.59
CA GLY A 195 -0.24 5.07 -11.89
C GLY A 195 -1.61 4.88 -12.51
N TRP A 196 -2.59 4.46 -11.70
CA TRP A 196 -3.97 4.21 -12.12
C TRP A 196 -4.68 5.49 -12.57
N LEU A 197 -4.55 6.57 -11.79
CA LEU A 197 -5.03 7.90 -12.17
C LEU A 197 -4.23 8.52 -13.33
N LYS A 198 -3.04 8.01 -13.65
CA LYS A 198 -2.07 8.65 -14.56
C LYS A 198 -1.70 10.08 -14.13
N ARG A 199 -1.66 10.33 -12.82
CA ARG A 199 -1.36 11.62 -12.20
C ARG A 199 -0.51 11.40 -10.97
N LYS A 200 0.40 12.32 -10.68
CA LYS A 200 1.11 12.32 -9.40
C LYS A 200 0.10 12.61 -8.29
N SER A 201 -0.16 11.63 -7.43
CA SER A 201 -1.12 11.74 -6.34
C SER A 201 -0.52 11.20 -5.04
N GLN A 202 -0.93 11.82 -3.94
CA GLN A 202 -0.70 11.35 -2.59
C GLN A 202 -1.97 11.73 -1.86
N ILE A 203 -2.84 10.75 -1.64
CA ILE A 203 -4.20 10.93 -1.13
C ILE A 203 -4.41 9.90 -0.04
N GLY A 204 -5.11 10.28 1.02
CA GLY A 204 -5.44 9.35 2.08
C GLY A 204 -6.44 8.28 1.61
N LEU A 205 -6.46 7.18 2.35
CA LEU A 205 -7.21 5.96 2.03
C LEU A 205 -8.70 6.24 1.80
N GLU A 206 -9.34 7.02 2.67
CA GLU A 206 -10.75 7.40 2.54
C GLU A 206 -11.06 8.02 1.17
N ARG A 207 -10.20 8.93 0.72
CA ARG A 207 -10.40 9.66 -0.54
C ARG A 207 -10.12 8.76 -1.74
N ALA A 208 -9.15 7.86 -1.64
CA ALA A 208 -8.86 6.85 -2.66
C ALA A 208 -10.02 5.86 -2.81
N CYS A 209 -10.54 5.34 -1.70
CA CYS A 209 -11.71 4.46 -1.70
C CYS A 209 -12.95 5.16 -2.24
N LYS A 210 -13.18 6.43 -1.86
CA LYS A 210 -14.30 7.22 -2.39
C LYS A 210 -14.25 7.39 -3.92
N GLU A 211 -13.06 7.56 -4.49
CA GLU A 211 -12.88 7.68 -5.95
C GLU A 211 -13.31 6.41 -6.70
N ILE A 212 -13.12 5.23 -6.08
CA ILE A 212 -13.54 3.94 -6.63
C ILE A 212 -14.94 3.53 -6.16
N GLU A 213 -15.71 4.47 -5.62
CA GLU A 213 -17.07 4.27 -5.08
C GLU A 213 -17.15 3.25 -3.94
N LEU A 214 -16.03 3.00 -3.26
CA LEU A 214 -15.96 2.16 -2.06
C LEU A 214 -16.20 3.01 -0.81
N SER A 215 -17.34 2.78 -0.14
CA SER A 215 -17.62 3.42 1.15
C SER A 215 -16.79 2.78 2.25
N THR A 216 -15.92 3.57 2.87
CA THR A 216 -15.20 3.18 4.09
C THR A 216 -16.02 3.50 5.33
N LYS A 217 -15.75 2.78 6.42
CA LYS A 217 -16.32 3.03 7.75
C LYS A 217 -15.26 2.74 8.79
N ARG A 218 -15.25 3.51 9.89
CA ARG A 218 -14.40 3.22 11.07
C ARG A 218 -12.92 3.04 10.68
N LEU A 219 -12.43 3.94 9.82
CA LEU A 219 -11.00 4.14 9.60
C LEU A 219 -10.35 4.58 10.93
N HIS A 220 -9.03 4.41 11.05
CA HIS A 220 -8.29 4.47 12.32
C HIS A 220 -8.58 3.28 13.24
N ASN A 221 -8.85 2.14 12.60
CA ASN A 221 -8.80 0.81 13.16
C ASN A 221 -7.92 0.02 12.19
N ALA A 222 -6.71 -0.34 12.62
CA ALA A 222 -5.71 -0.87 11.70
C ALA A 222 -6.21 -2.09 10.89
N GLY A 223 -7.10 -2.91 11.45
CA GLY A 223 -7.69 -4.06 10.73
C GLY A 223 -8.68 -3.64 9.63
N ASN A 224 -9.50 -2.63 9.88
CA ASN A 224 -10.38 -2.07 8.86
C ASN A 224 -9.56 -1.36 7.77
N ASP A 225 -8.54 -0.59 8.16
CA ASP A 225 -7.67 0.14 7.23
C ASP A 225 -6.88 -0.82 6.32
N ALA A 226 -6.35 -1.92 6.87
CA ALA A 226 -5.75 -2.99 6.08
C ALA A 226 -6.75 -3.63 5.10
N ARG A 227 -8.01 -3.86 5.54
CA ARG A 227 -9.04 -4.41 4.66
C ARG A 227 -9.38 -3.46 3.50
N TYR A 228 -9.61 -2.19 3.78
CA TYR A 228 -9.91 -1.21 2.73
C TYR A 228 -8.70 -0.95 1.81
N THR A 229 -7.47 -1.06 2.33
CA THR A 229 -6.25 -1.03 1.52
C THR A 229 -6.20 -2.19 0.54
N LEU A 230 -6.58 -3.40 0.97
CA LEU A 230 -6.66 -4.57 0.09
C LEU A 230 -7.77 -4.43 -0.96
N ASP A 231 -8.96 -3.98 -0.54
CA ASP A 231 -10.08 -3.75 -1.46
C ASP A 231 -9.72 -2.70 -2.53
N LEU A 232 -9.01 -1.63 -2.14
CA LEU A 232 -8.48 -0.61 -3.06
C LEU A 232 -7.43 -1.21 -4.02
N PHE A 233 -6.52 -2.03 -3.50
CA PHE A 233 -5.52 -2.72 -4.31
C PHE A 233 -6.18 -3.59 -5.38
N GLU A 234 -7.12 -4.44 -5.00
CA GLU A 234 -7.84 -5.34 -5.93
C GLU A 234 -8.62 -4.58 -6.99
N HIS A 235 -9.26 -3.47 -6.61
CA HIS A 235 -9.93 -2.60 -7.57
C HIS A 235 -8.97 -2.11 -8.65
N MET A 236 -7.75 -1.72 -8.27
CA MET A 236 -6.73 -1.31 -9.24
C MET A 236 -6.18 -2.48 -10.06
N MET A 237 -6.19 -3.71 -9.53
CA MET A 237 -5.73 -4.90 -10.26
C MET A 237 -6.66 -5.29 -11.41
N ASP A 238 -7.98 -5.05 -11.29
CA ASP A 238 -8.90 -5.27 -12.41
C ASP A 238 -8.70 -4.21 -13.50
N ARG A 239 -8.29 -4.65 -14.69
CA ARG A 239 -8.08 -3.78 -15.86
C ARG A 239 -9.35 -3.17 -16.42
N LYS A 240 -10.51 -3.73 -16.10
CA LYS A 240 -11.81 -3.15 -16.46
C LYS A 240 -12.07 -1.86 -15.69
N ASN A 241 -11.43 -1.69 -14.54
CA ASN A 241 -11.56 -0.49 -13.73
C ASN A 241 -10.62 0.60 -14.24
N ALA A 242 -11.20 1.77 -14.45
CA ALA A 242 -10.50 2.99 -14.85
C ALA A 242 -11.08 4.18 -14.07
N PRO A 243 -10.29 5.25 -13.87
CA PRO A 243 -10.79 6.47 -13.24
C PRO A 243 -12.02 7.00 -13.98
N ALA A 244 -13.01 7.49 -13.23
CA ALA A 244 -14.22 8.04 -13.83
C ALA A 244 -13.87 9.23 -14.75
N PRO A 245 -14.43 9.32 -15.98
CA PRO A 245 -14.13 10.42 -16.90
C PRO A 245 -14.40 11.82 -16.34
N ALA A 246 -15.38 11.94 -15.43
CA ALA A 246 -15.77 13.18 -14.77
C ALA A 246 -15.36 13.23 -13.28
N SER A 247 -14.27 12.55 -12.91
CA SER A 247 -13.78 12.49 -11.54
C SER A 247 -13.47 13.89 -10.96
N THR A 248 -14.11 14.20 -9.84
CA THR A 248 -13.86 15.44 -9.09
C THR A 248 -12.47 15.43 -8.44
N LEU A 249 -11.95 14.26 -8.08
CA LEU A 249 -10.59 14.11 -7.57
C LEU A 249 -9.58 14.41 -8.66
N VAL A 250 -9.77 13.86 -9.87
CA VAL A 250 -8.90 14.13 -11.02
C VAL A 250 -8.85 15.63 -11.30
N LYS A 251 -10.02 16.28 -11.40
CA LYS A 251 -10.08 17.74 -11.59
C LYS A 251 -9.32 18.50 -10.50
N PHE A 252 -9.55 18.15 -9.24
CA PHE A 252 -8.83 18.76 -8.12
C PHE A 252 -7.30 18.59 -8.21
N LEU A 253 -6.82 17.41 -8.61
CA LEU A 253 -5.39 17.15 -8.75
C LEU A 253 -4.79 17.95 -9.90
N ASP A 254 -5.49 18.04 -11.02
CA ASP A 254 -5.07 18.81 -12.20
C ASP A 254 -5.03 20.31 -11.87
N ASP A 255 -6.06 20.84 -11.19
CA ASP A 255 -6.12 22.23 -10.72
C ASP A 255 -4.97 22.55 -9.73
N ARG A 256 -4.72 21.65 -8.77
CA ARG A 256 -3.63 21.79 -7.80
C ARG A 256 -2.27 21.79 -8.49
N ALA A 257 -2.05 20.89 -9.45
CA ALA A 257 -0.80 20.81 -10.19
C ALA A 257 -0.55 22.09 -11.01
N ALA A 258 -1.59 22.65 -11.63
CA ALA A 258 -1.49 23.92 -12.35
C ALA A 258 -1.16 25.09 -11.40
N ALA A 259 -1.81 25.15 -10.23
CA ALA A 259 -1.53 26.17 -9.22
C ALA A 259 -0.10 26.09 -8.67
N ASP A 260 0.39 24.87 -8.37
CA ASP A 260 1.76 24.65 -7.90
C ASP A 260 2.79 25.06 -8.95
N ALA A 261 2.56 24.73 -10.23
CA ALA A 261 3.42 25.13 -11.33
C ALA A 261 3.46 26.67 -11.49
N ALA A 262 2.30 27.34 -11.42
CA ALA A 262 2.23 28.80 -11.49
C ALA A 262 2.95 29.48 -10.31
N ALA A 263 2.76 28.98 -9.08
CA ALA A 263 3.41 29.51 -7.89
C ALA A 263 4.94 29.32 -7.90
N ARG A 264 5.44 28.24 -8.51
CA ARG A 264 6.88 27.98 -8.69
C ARG A 264 7.48 28.86 -9.78
N GLN A 265 6.80 28.98 -10.92
CA GLN A 265 7.22 29.88 -12.00
C GLN A 265 7.37 31.31 -11.50
N LYS A 266 6.39 31.79 -10.71
CA LYS A 266 6.46 33.11 -10.07
C LYS A 266 7.68 33.25 -9.16
N ARG A 267 8.01 32.25 -8.34
CA ARG A 267 9.21 32.27 -7.47
C ARG A 267 10.51 32.37 -8.28
N LEU A 268 10.62 31.62 -9.38
CA LEU A 268 11.77 31.66 -10.29
C LEU A 268 11.90 33.03 -10.97
N GLU A 269 10.79 33.65 -11.34
CA GLU A 269 10.76 35.00 -11.93
C GLU A 269 11.10 36.11 -10.92
N THR A 270 10.72 35.94 -9.65
CA THR A 270 10.98 36.92 -8.59
C THR A 270 12.31 36.72 -7.86
N GLY A 271 13.05 35.64 -8.13
CA GLY A 271 14.32 35.32 -7.48
C GLY A 271 14.20 35.02 -5.97
N ALA A 272 13.02 34.57 -5.52
CA ALA A 272 12.68 34.30 -4.12
C ALA A 272 12.62 32.80 -3.81
#